data_AF-A0A3B8L8J0-F1
#
_entry.id   AF-A0A3B8L8J0-F1
#
_cell.length_a   1.000
_cell.length_b   1.000
_cell.length_c   1.000
_cell.angle_alpha   90.00
_cell.angle_beta   90.00
_cell.angle_gamma   90.00
#
_symmetry.space_group_name_H-M   'P 1'
#
loop_
_entity.id
_entity.type
_entity.pdbx_description
1 polymer ?
#
loop_
_entity_poly.entity_id
_entity_poly.type
_entity_poly.pdbx_seq_one_letter_code
_entity_poly.pdbx_strand_id
1 'polypeptide(L)'
;MTNPSDGKDFSDIYTAFIHGLQELPGDSLVHRHVKELKSKRGLHIETLKDAGLVSGLKERVAVVVRDLLATFPERDLEDAGITYRGMPSLRWMEDESEPAGKIIIPYWNASKTKVLYIRAHKLGPKGVPLQVYGQHILGRESQTDQIVLTEGEYKALALIQSGIPALAVPGISSFAGKYLHRLKELLGQHRVREVVILFDNEVKNDPSLPSFKAD
;
A
#
# COMPACT_ATOMS: atom_id res chain seq x y z
N MET A 1 -11.05 -15.32 -22.04
CA MET A 1 -11.29 -16.25 -20.91
C MET A 1 -10.98 -15.48 -19.64
N THR A 2 -12.01 -15.10 -18.89
CA THR A 2 -11.85 -14.39 -17.60
C THR A 2 -11.43 -15.39 -16.53
N ASN A 3 -10.37 -15.09 -15.78
CA ASN A 3 -9.86 -15.96 -14.73
C ASN A 3 -10.87 -16.02 -13.57
N PRO A 4 -11.38 -17.19 -13.15
CA PRO A 4 -12.41 -17.32 -12.11
C PRO A 4 -11.94 -17.08 -10.67
N SER A 5 -10.93 -16.24 -10.42
CA SER A 5 -10.39 -16.06 -9.06
C SER A 5 -10.07 -14.62 -8.69
N ASP A 6 -10.88 -13.67 -9.14
CA ASP A 6 -10.90 -12.38 -8.48
C ASP A 6 -11.58 -12.60 -7.12
N GLY A 7 -10.75 -12.69 -6.09
CA GLY A 7 -11.20 -12.74 -4.71
C GLY A 7 -12.17 -11.59 -4.43
N LYS A 8 -12.98 -11.78 -3.39
CA LYS A 8 -13.93 -10.78 -2.90
C LYS A 8 -13.32 -9.37 -2.91
N ASP A 9 -14.01 -8.42 -3.53
CA ASP A 9 -13.61 -7.02 -3.55
C ASP A 9 -13.85 -6.40 -2.18
N PHE A 10 -12.77 -5.93 -1.54
CA PHE A 10 -12.81 -5.28 -0.23
C PHE A 10 -12.59 -3.76 -0.33
N SER A 11 -12.64 -3.19 -1.54
CA SER A 11 -12.26 -1.80 -1.76
C SER A 11 -13.13 -0.81 -0.99
N ASP A 12 -14.42 -1.09 -0.80
CA ASP A 12 -15.31 -0.23 -0.01
C ASP A 12 -14.95 -0.27 1.48
N ILE A 13 -14.58 -1.44 2.03
CA ILE A 13 -14.11 -1.59 3.41
C ILE A 13 -12.79 -0.83 3.60
N TYR A 14 -11.82 -0.99 2.71
CA TYR A 14 -10.54 -0.29 2.83
C TYR A 14 -10.69 1.22 2.67
N THR A 15 -11.59 1.67 1.79
CA THR A 15 -11.87 3.09 1.59
C THR A 15 -12.47 3.68 2.87
N ALA A 16 -13.50 3.04 3.42
CA ALA A 16 -14.12 3.46 4.67
C ALA A 16 -13.12 3.45 5.84
N PHE A 17 -12.26 2.43 5.93
CA PHE A 17 -11.22 2.35 6.95
C PHE A 17 -10.22 3.51 6.87
N ILE A 18 -9.70 3.80 5.67
CA ILE A 18 -8.72 4.87 5.48
C ILE A 18 -9.35 6.24 5.69
N HIS A 19 -10.56 6.47 5.17
CA HIS A 19 -11.29 7.73 5.40
C HIS A 19 -11.58 7.93 6.89
N GLY A 20 -12.09 6.91 7.58
CA GLY A 20 -12.33 6.97 9.02
C GLY A 20 -11.06 7.35 9.79
N LEU A 21 -9.90 6.79 9.44
CA LEU A 21 -8.63 7.17 10.07
C LEU A 21 -8.22 8.62 9.76
N GLN A 22 -8.47 9.11 8.55
CA GLN A 22 -8.14 10.48 8.11
C GLN A 22 -9.08 11.54 8.70
N GLU A 23 -10.34 11.19 8.97
CA GLU A 23 -11.39 12.09 9.47
C GLU A 23 -11.40 12.23 11.00
N LEU A 24 -10.77 11.30 11.72
CA LEU A 24 -10.61 11.41 13.18
C LEU A 24 -9.83 12.69 13.57
N PRO A 25 -10.21 13.35 14.68
CA PRO A 25 -9.50 14.54 15.16
C PRO A 25 -8.00 14.33 15.34
N GLY A 26 -7.22 15.34 14.95
CA GLY A 26 -5.76 15.34 14.97
C GLY A 26 -5.11 14.92 13.65
N ASP A 27 -3.78 14.97 13.58
CA ASP A 27 -3.05 14.66 12.35
C ASP A 27 -3.20 13.18 11.96
N SER A 28 -3.53 12.89 10.69
CA SER A 28 -3.63 11.52 10.17
C SER A 28 -2.29 10.76 10.28
N LEU A 29 -1.17 11.47 10.20
CA LEU A 29 0.17 10.98 10.51
C LEU A 29 0.71 11.66 11.76
N VAL A 30 1.08 10.88 12.78
CA VAL A 30 1.70 11.44 13.99
C VAL A 30 3.06 12.05 13.68
N HIS A 31 3.44 13.08 14.44
CA HIS A 31 4.68 13.83 14.26
C HIS A 31 5.93 12.94 14.16
N ARG A 32 5.99 11.85 14.93
CA ARG A 32 7.09 10.87 14.88
C ARG A 32 7.24 10.23 13.49
N HIS A 33 6.15 9.76 12.89
CA HIS A 33 6.17 9.15 11.55
C HIS A 33 6.55 10.16 10.48
N VAL A 34 6.03 11.39 10.57
CA VAL A 34 6.43 12.47 9.65
C VAL A 34 7.93 12.76 9.76
N LYS A 35 8.45 12.90 10.99
CA LYS A 35 9.87 13.15 11.23
C LYS A 35 10.73 12.02 10.69
N GLU A 36 10.33 10.76 10.90
CA GLU A 36 11.06 9.59 10.39
C GLU A 36 11.06 9.51 8.87
N LEU A 37 9.90 9.66 8.22
CA LEU A 37 9.80 9.61 6.77
C LEU A 37 10.58 10.77 6.12
N LYS A 38 10.55 11.95 6.74
CA LYS A 38 11.38 13.08 6.29
C LYS A 38 12.87 12.80 6.46
N SER A 39 13.31 12.37 7.63
CA SER A 39 14.75 12.23 7.92
C SER A 39 15.38 11.01 7.26
N LYS A 40 14.68 9.87 7.21
CA LYS A 40 15.21 8.61 6.66
C LYS A 40 14.91 8.44 5.17
N ARG A 41 13.84 9.04 4.65
CA ARG A 41 13.37 8.83 3.27
C ARG A 41 13.32 10.11 2.43
N GLY A 42 13.54 11.29 3.02
CA GLY A 42 13.47 12.56 2.29
C GLY A 42 12.07 12.95 1.82
N LEU A 43 11.02 12.34 2.38
CA LEU A 43 9.64 12.60 1.94
C LEU A 43 9.06 13.85 2.60
N HIS A 44 8.46 14.72 1.78
CA HIS A 44 7.79 15.95 2.19
C HIS A 44 6.38 15.67 2.68
N ILE A 45 5.87 16.50 3.60
CA ILE A 45 4.54 16.28 4.21
C ILE A 45 3.41 16.32 3.17
N GLU A 46 3.57 17.13 2.12
CA GLU A 46 2.64 17.23 1.00
C GLU A 46 2.55 15.90 0.25
N THR A 47 3.69 15.26 -0.03
CA THR A 47 3.74 13.93 -0.65
C THR A 47 3.09 12.87 0.23
N LEU A 48 3.34 12.92 1.54
CA LEU A 48 2.74 11.97 2.49
C LEU A 48 1.22 12.12 2.58
N LYS A 49 0.74 13.37 2.63
CA LYS A 49 -0.70 13.71 2.64
C LYS A 49 -1.36 13.32 1.33
N ASP A 50 -0.73 13.63 0.20
CA ASP A 50 -1.25 13.27 -1.11
C ASP A 50 -1.35 11.75 -1.28
N ALA A 51 -0.36 11.01 -0.83
CA ALA A 51 -0.40 9.56 -0.84
C ALA A 51 -1.42 8.95 0.16
N GLY A 52 -1.98 9.76 1.06
CA GLY A 52 -3.02 9.36 2.01
C GLY A 52 -2.53 8.48 3.14
N LEU A 53 -1.22 8.49 3.44
CA LEU A 53 -0.66 7.68 4.52
C LEU A 53 -1.28 8.08 5.86
N VAL A 54 -1.46 7.10 6.74
CA VAL A 54 -2.02 7.31 8.08
C VAL A 54 -1.24 6.51 9.13
N SER A 55 -1.30 6.93 10.39
CA SER A 55 -0.75 6.17 11.52
C SER A 55 -1.79 5.21 12.08
N GLY A 56 -1.44 3.92 12.14
CA GLY A 56 -2.27 2.88 12.73
C GLY A 56 -2.19 2.85 14.25
N LEU A 57 -2.46 3.99 14.91
CA LEU A 57 -2.54 4.05 16.38
C LEU A 57 -3.68 3.17 16.87
N LYS A 58 -3.41 2.34 17.88
CA LYS A 58 -4.34 1.32 18.37
C LYS A 58 -5.71 1.90 18.74
N GLU A 59 -5.73 3.04 19.41
CA GLU A 59 -6.94 3.71 19.87
C GLU A 59 -7.77 4.24 18.70
N ARG A 60 -7.10 4.82 17.69
CA ARG A 60 -7.77 5.33 16.48
C ARG A 60 -8.33 4.19 15.63
N VAL A 61 -7.53 3.14 15.43
CA VAL A 61 -7.95 1.94 14.72
C VAL A 61 -9.16 1.30 15.42
N ALA A 62 -9.16 1.21 16.75
CA ALA A 62 -10.29 0.67 17.50
C ALA A 62 -11.59 1.47 17.30
N VAL A 63 -11.51 2.81 17.26
CA VAL A 63 -12.67 3.66 16.96
C VAL A 63 -13.22 3.38 15.56
N VAL A 64 -12.35 3.41 14.54
CA VAL A 64 -12.79 3.18 13.16
C VAL A 64 -13.34 1.76 12.96
N VAL A 65 -12.69 0.74 13.54
CA VAL A 65 -13.15 -0.65 13.45
C VAL A 65 -14.54 -0.84 14.06
N ARG A 66 -14.83 -0.19 15.19
CA ARG A 66 -16.17 -0.23 15.79
C ARG A 66 -17.23 0.35 14.84
N ASP A 67 -16.91 1.46 14.17
CA ASP A 67 -17.83 2.10 13.23
C ASP A 67 -18.02 1.25 11.95
N LEU A 68 -16.96 0.57 11.50
CA LEU A 68 -17.02 -0.40 10.41
C LEU A 68 -17.86 -1.62 10.77
N LEU A 69 -17.77 -2.15 12.00
CA LEU A 69 -18.60 -3.28 12.46
C LEU A 69 -20.09 -2.94 12.50
N ALA A 70 -20.45 -1.65 12.59
CA ALA A 70 -21.84 -1.21 12.47
C ALA A 70 -22.32 -1.12 11.00
N THR A 71 -21.40 -1.11 10.03
CA THR A 71 -21.69 -0.85 8.62
C THR A 71 -21.52 -2.11 7.75
N PHE A 72 -20.52 -2.94 8.04
CA PHE A 72 -20.14 -4.11 7.27
C PHE A 72 -20.32 -5.40 8.08
N PRO A 73 -20.67 -6.53 7.44
CA PRO A 73 -20.68 -7.82 8.11
C PRO A 73 -19.31 -8.13 8.73
N GLU A 74 -19.29 -8.64 9.97
CA GLU A 74 -18.04 -8.98 10.66
C GLU A 74 -17.14 -9.91 9.82
N ARG A 75 -17.73 -10.92 9.18
CA ARG A 75 -17.02 -11.84 8.29
C ARG A 75 -16.32 -11.13 7.13
N ASP A 76 -16.92 -10.08 6.58
CA ASP A 76 -16.32 -9.33 5.48
C ASP A 76 -15.11 -8.53 5.95
N LEU A 77 -15.16 -7.99 7.16
CA LEU A 77 -14.03 -7.31 7.80
C LEU A 77 -12.90 -8.29 8.18
N GLU A 78 -13.24 -9.52 8.58
CA GLU A 78 -12.25 -10.58 8.82
C GLU A 78 -11.59 -11.04 7.52
N ASP A 79 -12.37 -11.27 6.47
CA ASP A 79 -11.86 -11.66 5.15
C ASP A 79 -10.97 -10.55 4.56
N ALA A 80 -11.30 -9.28 4.80
CA ALA A 80 -10.50 -8.12 4.45
C ALA A 80 -9.24 -7.93 5.33
N GLY A 81 -9.09 -8.73 6.39
CA GLY A 81 -7.99 -8.62 7.35
C GLY A 81 -8.01 -7.37 8.23
N ILE A 82 -9.16 -6.68 8.33
CA ILE A 82 -9.37 -5.53 9.23
C ILE A 82 -9.65 -5.98 10.66
N THR A 83 -10.37 -7.09 10.83
CA THR A 83 -10.72 -7.67 12.14
C THR A 83 -10.30 -9.13 12.29
N TYR A 84 -10.26 -9.60 13.53
CA TYR A 84 -10.15 -11.02 13.89
C TYR A 84 -11.01 -11.25 15.14
N ARG A 85 -12.08 -12.04 15.02
CA ARG A 85 -13.09 -12.28 16.07
C ARG A 85 -13.68 -10.98 16.61
N GLY A 86 -14.11 -10.10 15.70
CA GLY A 86 -14.73 -8.81 16.05
C GLY A 86 -13.80 -7.77 16.67
N MET A 87 -12.53 -8.11 16.89
CA MET A 87 -11.51 -7.18 17.39
C MET A 87 -10.68 -6.65 16.23
N PRO A 88 -10.10 -5.43 16.30
CA PRO A 88 -9.13 -4.98 15.33
C PRO A 88 -8.06 -6.04 15.09
N SER A 89 -7.91 -6.50 13.84
CA SER A 89 -6.82 -7.39 13.47
C SER A 89 -5.56 -6.56 13.35
N LEU A 90 -4.96 -6.34 14.50
CA LEU A 90 -3.68 -5.71 14.59
C LEU A 90 -2.56 -6.67 14.16
N ARG A 91 -2.78 -7.92 13.77
CA ARG A 91 -1.65 -8.85 13.47
C ARG A 91 -0.64 -8.36 12.42
N TRP A 92 -1.02 -7.44 11.52
CA TRP A 92 -0.08 -6.73 10.64
C TRP A 92 0.27 -5.30 11.12
N MET A 93 -0.46 -4.73 12.08
CA MET A 93 -0.29 -3.41 12.71
C MET A 93 0.42 -3.42 14.08
N GLU A 94 0.42 -4.55 14.78
CA GLU A 94 1.00 -4.78 16.09
C GLU A 94 2.50 -4.95 15.88
N ASP A 95 3.21 -4.02 16.48
CA ASP A 95 4.51 -4.24 17.05
C ASP A 95 4.39 -3.68 18.46
N GLU A 96 4.35 -4.54 19.48
CA GLU A 96 4.25 -4.09 20.88
C GLU A 96 5.45 -3.20 21.27
N SER A 97 6.54 -3.24 20.49
CA SER A 97 7.71 -2.37 20.65
C SER A 97 7.58 -0.99 19.98
N GLU A 98 6.49 -0.72 19.24
CA GLU A 98 6.27 0.53 18.52
C GLU A 98 4.99 1.26 19.04
N PRO A 99 5.10 2.10 20.09
CA PRO A 99 3.95 2.80 20.69
C PRO A 99 3.19 3.72 19.73
N ALA A 100 3.83 4.12 18.62
CA ALA A 100 3.23 4.97 17.59
C ALA A 100 2.38 4.17 16.56
N GLY A 101 2.31 2.84 16.71
CA GLY A 101 1.76 1.95 15.70
C GLY A 101 2.57 1.98 14.40
N LYS A 102 2.10 1.27 13.38
CA LYS A 102 2.74 1.28 12.06
C LYS A 102 2.12 2.33 11.14
N ILE A 103 2.89 2.80 10.16
CA ILE A 103 2.36 3.57 9.04
C ILE A 103 1.54 2.64 8.15
N ILE A 104 0.30 3.03 7.88
CA ILE A 104 -0.61 2.37 6.94
C ILE A 104 -0.55 3.09 5.60
N ILE A 105 -0.30 2.32 4.55
CA ILE A 105 -0.10 2.78 3.17
C ILE A 105 -1.32 2.33 2.34
N PRO A 106 -2.21 3.24 1.93
CA PRO A 106 -3.34 2.91 1.07
C PRO A 106 -2.93 2.80 -0.41
N TYR A 107 -3.56 1.86 -1.11
CA TYR A 107 -3.36 1.62 -2.54
C TYR A 107 -4.55 2.17 -3.29
N TRP A 108 -4.49 3.45 -3.66
CA TRP A 108 -5.55 4.09 -4.41
C TRP A 108 -5.64 3.56 -5.84
N ASN A 109 -6.87 3.42 -6.35
CA ASN A 109 -7.13 3.21 -7.76
C ASN A 109 -6.70 4.43 -8.60
N ALA A 110 -6.74 4.30 -9.93
CA ALA A 110 -6.30 5.35 -10.84
C ALA A 110 -7.04 6.69 -10.67
N SER A 111 -8.34 6.66 -10.39
CA SER A 111 -9.13 7.89 -10.14
C SER A 111 -8.98 8.45 -8.73
N LYS A 112 -8.23 7.77 -7.85
CA LYS A 112 -8.09 8.11 -6.43
C LYS A 112 -9.42 8.23 -5.68
N THR A 113 -10.39 7.39 -6.03
CA THR A 113 -11.73 7.34 -5.42
C THR A 113 -11.95 6.12 -4.54
N LYS A 114 -11.17 5.05 -4.74
CA LYS A 114 -11.24 3.83 -3.94
C LYS A 114 -9.85 3.37 -3.51
N VAL A 115 -9.78 2.83 -2.30
CA VAL A 115 -8.61 2.11 -1.79
C VAL A 115 -8.75 0.64 -2.16
N LEU A 116 -7.88 0.14 -3.04
CA LEU A 116 -7.89 -1.25 -3.53
C LEU A 116 -7.24 -2.22 -2.54
N TYR A 117 -6.34 -1.72 -1.69
CA TYR A 117 -5.56 -2.50 -0.75
C TYR A 117 -4.90 -1.61 0.29
N ILE A 118 -4.46 -2.21 1.38
CA ILE A 118 -3.71 -1.53 2.44
C ILE A 118 -2.51 -2.37 2.84
N ARG A 119 -1.43 -1.70 3.25
CA ARG A 119 -0.28 -2.35 3.89
C ARG A 119 0.14 -1.59 5.11
N ALA A 120 0.65 -2.30 6.12
CA ALA A 120 1.48 -1.68 7.15
C ALA A 120 2.89 -2.24 7.01
N HIS A 121 3.84 -1.36 6.68
CA HIS A 121 5.22 -1.75 6.39
C HIS A 121 5.27 -2.85 5.30
N LYS A 122 6.02 -3.95 5.54
CA LYS A 122 6.17 -5.08 4.61
C LYS A 122 4.96 -6.03 4.58
N LEU A 123 3.96 -5.82 5.42
CA LEU A 123 2.84 -6.74 5.62
C LEU A 123 1.55 -6.19 5.01
N GLY A 124 0.65 -7.08 4.59
CA GLY A 124 -0.71 -6.75 4.16
C GLY A 124 -1.70 -7.87 4.55
N PRO A 125 -3.00 -7.67 4.31
CA PRO A 125 -4.04 -8.64 4.63
C PRO A 125 -3.75 -10.05 4.06
N LYS A 126 -3.86 -11.08 4.91
CA LYS A 126 -3.60 -12.47 4.51
C LYS A 126 -4.69 -12.96 3.56
N GLY A 127 -4.29 -13.60 2.45
CA GLY A 127 -5.23 -14.19 1.50
C GLY A 127 -5.83 -13.20 0.49
N VAL A 128 -5.60 -11.90 0.68
CA VAL A 128 -6.00 -10.87 -0.28
C VAL A 128 -4.92 -10.73 -1.35
N PRO A 129 -5.27 -10.72 -2.65
CA PRO A 129 -4.29 -10.55 -3.72
C PRO A 129 -3.53 -9.23 -3.62
N LEU A 130 -2.21 -9.29 -3.81
CA LEU A 130 -1.36 -8.10 -3.89
C LEU A 130 -1.86 -7.16 -5.00
N GLN A 131 -1.69 -5.86 -4.75
CA GLN A 131 -2.03 -4.78 -5.66
C GLN A 131 -0.78 -3.98 -6.07
N VAL A 132 -0.88 -3.30 -7.21
CA VAL A 132 0.14 -2.34 -7.65
C VAL A 132 -0.09 -1.02 -6.92
N TYR A 133 0.95 -0.49 -6.28
CA TYR A 133 0.92 0.82 -5.62
C TYR A 133 1.16 1.94 -6.63
N GLY A 134 0.53 3.10 -6.41
CA GLY A 134 0.75 4.30 -7.23
C GLY A 134 -0.18 4.44 -8.44
N GLN A 135 -1.22 3.61 -8.58
CA GLN A 135 -2.11 3.66 -9.76
C GLN A 135 -2.74 5.05 -9.97
N HIS A 136 -3.03 5.78 -8.90
CA HIS A 136 -3.55 7.15 -8.95
C HIS A 136 -2.66 8.14 -9.74
N ILE A 137 -1.37 7.84 -9.92
CA ILE A 137 -0.49 8.63 -10.78
C ILE A 137 -0.87 8.47 -12.25
N LEU A 138 -1.23 7.25 -12.66
CA LEU A 138 -1.66 6.94 -14.03
C LEU A 138 -2.98 7.61 -14.44
N GLY A 139 -3.78 8.06 -13.46
CA GLY A 139 -5.05 8.76 -13.71
C GLY A 139 -4.96 10.28 -13.65
N ARG A 140 -3.82 10.86 -13.26
CA ARG A 140 -3.64 12.31 -13.10
C ARG A 140 -3.11 13.00 -14.35
N GLU A 141 -2.29 12.32 -15.11
CA GLU A 141 -1.65 12.89 -16.29
C GLU A 141 -2.41 12.49 -17.55
N SER A 142 -2.56 13.42 -18.48
CA SER A 142 -3.33 13.22 -19.71
C SER A 142 -2.73 12.15 -20.63
N GLN A 143 -1.48 11.71 -20.41
CA GLN A 143 -0.89 10.50 -20.98
C GLN A 143 0.46 10.23 -20.30
N THR A 144 0.60 9.16 -19.53
CA THR A 144 1.92 8.73 -19.02
C THR A 144 2.48 7.63 -19.91
N ASP A 145 3.29 8.02 -20.90
CA ASP A 145 3.87 7.06 -21.86
C ASP A 145 4.98 6.19 -21.24
N GLN A 146 5.68 6.70 -20.23
CA GLN A 146 6.79 6.04 -19.55
C GLN A 146 6.56 6.03 -18.04
N ILE A 147 6.77 4.89 -17.39
CA ILE A 147 6.72 4.76 -15.92
C ILE A 147 7.97 4.07 -15.37
N VAL A 148 8.32 4.41 -14.13
CA VAL A 148 9.31 3.66 -13.36
C VAL A 148 8.62 2.64 -12.47
N LEU A 149 9.04 1.38 -12.54
CA LEU A 149 8.57 0.29 -11.68
C LEU A 149 9.61 0.00 -10.59
N THR A 150 9.20 0.11 -9.34
CA THR A 150 10.06 -0.10 -8.16
C THR A 150 9.57 -1.26 -7.28
N GLU A 151 10.43 -1.76 -6.40
CA GLU A 151 10.10 -2.86 -5.46
C GLU A 151 9.24 -2.42 -4.26
N GLY A 152 9.17 -1.12 -3.96
CA GLY A 152 8.63 -0.64 -2.69
C GLY A 152 8.04 0.76 -2.77
N GLU A 153 7.01 0.98 -1.97
CA GLU A 153 6.15 2.17 -2.02
C GLU A 153 6.93 3.46 -1.75
N TYR A 154 7.89 3.43 -0.82
CA TYR A 154 8.67 4.62 -0.51
C TYR A 154 9.61 5.05 -1.66
N LYS A 155 10.06 4.11 -2.51
CA LYS A 155 10.84 4.46 -3.71
C LYS A 155 9.94 5.11 -4.76
N ALA A 156 8.76 4.52 -4.99
CA ALA A 156 7.75 5.11 -5.86
C ALA A 156 7.37 6.52 -5.39
N LEU A 157 7.14 6.73 -4.08
CA LEU A 157 6.84 8.04 -3.51
C LEU A 157 7.96 9.06 -3.70
N ALA A 158 9.22 8.65 -3.53
CA ALA A 158 10.35 9.54 -3.76
C ALA A 158 10.44 9.98 -5.23
N LEU A 159 10.23 9.06 -6.18
CA LEU A 159 10.19 9.37 -7.61
C LEU A 159 9.02 10.30 -7.95
N ILE A 160 7.82 10.01 -7.44
CA ILE A 160 6.63 10.84 -7.62
C ILE A 160 6.86 12.27 -7.08
N GLN A 161 7.47 12.39 -5.90
CA GLN A 161 7.84 13.69 -5.33
C GLN A 161 8.81 14.47 -6.23
N SER A 162 9.66 13.77 -6.97
CA SER A 162 10.58 14.35 -7.96
C SER A 162 9.95 14.57 -9.35
N GLY A 163 8.63 14.38 -9.49
CA GLY A 163 7.94 14.54 -10.77
C GLY A 163 8.17 13.40 -11.76
N ILE A 164 8.62 12.23 -11.28
CA ILE A 164 8.84 11.04 -12.10
C ILE A 164 7.68 10.07 -11.86
N PRO A 165 6.87 9.76 -12.88
CA PRO A 165 5.78 8.79 -12.75
C PRO A 165 6.31 7.42 -12.34
N ALA A 166 5.83 6.91 -11.21
CA ALA A 166 6.32 5.65 -10.66
C ALA A 166 5.22 4.79 -10.03
N LEU A 167 5.39 3.47 -10.16
CA LEU A 167 4.60 2.43 -9.53
C LEU A 167 5.49 1.62 -8.60
N ALA A 168 4.89 0.99 -7.59
CA ALA A 168 5.56 -0.04 -6.80
C ALA A 168 4.82 -1.38 -6.87
N VAL A 169 5.59 -2.45 -6.97
CA VAL A 169 5.14 -3.85 -6.99
C VAL A 169 5.78 -4.63 -5.84
N PRO A 170 5.33 -4.39 -4.60
CA PRO A 170 5.91 -5.07 -3.47
C PRO A 170 5.59 -6.55 -3.50
N GLY A 171 6.64 -7.37 -3.45
CA GLY A 171 6.55 -8.79 -3.78
C GLY A 171 6.82 -9.04 -5.26
N ILE A 172 7.97 -8.58 -5.76
CA ILE A 172 8.36 -8.63 -7.17
C ILE A 172 8.14 -9.99 -7.83
N SER A 173 8.47 -11.08 -7.12
CA SER A 173 8.30 -12.45 -7.61
C SER A 173 6.85 -12.77 -7.94
N SER A 174 5.90 -12.21 -7.20
CA SER A 174 4.47 -12.38 -7.46
C SER A 174 4.03 -11.66 -8.72
N PHE A 175 4.62 -10.49 -9.02
CA PHE A 175 4.33 -9.71 -10.24
C PHE A 175 5.14 -10.16 -11.46
N ALA A 176 6.21 -10.93 -11.27
CA ALA A 176 6.90 -11.63 -12.35
C ALA A 176 6.20 -12.97 -12.73
N GLY A 177 5.42 -13.55 -11.80
CA GLY A 177 4.65 -14.78 -12.00
C GLY A 177 3.15 -14.54 -11.99
N LYS A 178 2.50 -14.93 -10.88
CA LYS A 178 1.04 -15.01 -10.71
C LYS A 178 0.27 -13.75 -11.17
N TYR A 179 0.79 -12.56 -10.87
CA TYR A 179 0.10 -11.28 -11.09
C TYR A 179 0.64 -10.48 -12.28
N LEU A 180 1.52 -11.06 -13.11
CA LEU A 180 2.07 -10.38 -14.29
C LEU A 180 0.97 -9.93 -15.27
N HIS A 181 -0.05 -10.76 -15.48
CA HIS A 181 -1.17 -10.43 -16.38
C HIS A 181 -1.91 -9.17 -15.93
N ARG A 182 -2.22 -9.05 -14.63
CA ARG A 182 -2.89 -7.87 -14.04
C ARG A 182 -2.06 -6.61 -14.18
N LEU A 183 -0.73 -6.72 -14.00
CA LEU A 183 0.17 -5.59 -14.22
C LEU A 183 0.16 -5.16 -15.69
N LYS A 184 0.24 -6.09 -16.64
CA LYS A 184 0.17 -5.79 -18.07
C LYS A 184 -1.16 -5.16 -18.48
N GLU A 185 -2.27 -5.65 -17.93
CA GLU A 185 -3.61 -5.09 -18.16
C GLU A 185 -3.71 -3.65 -17.65
N LEU A 186 -3.27 -3.39 -16.42
CA LEU A 186 -3.23 -2.04 -15.85
C LEU A 186 -2.41 -1.09 -16.73
N LEU A 187 -1.18 -1.49 -17.10
CA LEU A 187 -0.31 -0.66 -17.93
C LEU A 187 -0.92 -0.40 -19.32
N GLY A 188 -1.55 -1.42 -19.93
CA GLY A 188 -2.22 -1.30 -21.22
C GLY A 188 -3.46 -0.39 -21.19
N GLN A 189 -4.27 -0.47 -20.12
CA GLN A 189 -5.43 0.41 -19.91
C GLN A 189 -5.03 1.89 -19.87
N HIS A 190 -3.86 2.18 -19.31
CA HIS A 190 -3.30 3.53 -19.21
C HIS A 190 -2.35 3.88 -20.38
N ARG A 191 -2.26 3.02 -21.41
CA ARG A 191 -1.43 3.22 -22.61
C ARG A 191 0.04 3.48 -22.29
N VAL A 192 0.56 2.91 -21.20
CA VAL A 192 1.99 2.96 -20.89
C VAL A 192 2.75 2.18 -21.97
N ARG A 193 3.71 2.86 -22.62
CA ARG A 193 4.49 2.32 -23.74
C ARG A 193 5.88 1.86 -23.30
N GLU A 194 6.42 2.48 -22.26
CA GLU A 194 7.74 2.20 -21.74
C GLU A 194 7.72 1.98 -20.22
N VAL A 195 8.39 0.92 -19.78
CA VAL A 195 8.53 0.59 -18.36
C VAL A 195 10.01 0.54 -18.05
N VAL A 196 10.47 1.46 -17.19
CA VAL A 196 11.83 1.44 -16.63
C VAL A 196 11.78 0.68 -15.32
N ILE A 197 12.60 -0.36 -15.19
CA ILE A 197 12.63 -1.18 -13.97
C ILE A 197 13.81 -0.71 -13.09
N LEU A 198 13.52 -0.30 -11.85
CA LEU A 198 14.52 0.19 -10.90
C LEU A 198 14.44 -0.58 -9.58
N PHE A 199 15.32 -1.57 -9.43
CA PHE A 199 15.45 -2.42 -8.24
C PHE A 199 16.71 -2.08 -7.45
N ASP A 200 16.74 -2.45 -6.16
CA ASP A 200 17.95 -2.28 -5.37
C ASP A 200 19.10 -3.12 -5.92
N ASN A 201 20.31 -2.56 -5.87
CA ASN A 201 21.54 -3.26 -6.22
C ASN A 201 22.01 -4.21 -5.09
N GLU A 202 21.09 -4.96 -4.48
CA GLU A 202 21.41 -5.90 -3.42
C GLU A 202 22.09 -7.15 -3.99
N VAL A 203 23.34 -7.38 -3.59
CA VAL A 203 24.03 -8.65 -3.83
C VAL A 203 23.47 -9.69 -2.84
N LYS A 204 22.70 -10.65 -3.36
CA LYS A 204 22.01 -11.70 -2.57
C LYS A 204 22.68 -13.07 -2.67
N ASN A 205 23.64 -13.21 -3.56
CA ASN A 205 24.31 -14.46 -3.90
C ASN A 205 25.76 -14.53 -3.39
N ASP A 206 26.20 -13.53 -2.63
CA ASP A 206 27.52 -13.53 -1.98
C ASP A 206 27.37 -14.02 -0.53
N PRO A 207 27.86 -15.23 -0.18
CA PRO A 207 27.77 -15.78 1.17
C PRO A 207 28.46 -14.93 2.25
N SER A 208 29.32 -13.98 1.86
CA SER A 208 30.00 -13.08 2.80
C SER A 208 29.12 -11.91 3.26
N LEU A 209 27.99 -11.66 2.59
CA LEU A 209 27.11 -10.54 2.89
C LEU A 209 25.95 -10.93 3.83
N PRO A 210 25.53 -10.05 4.76
CA PRO A 210 24.36 -10.29 5.62
C PRO A 210 23.05 -10.50 4.86
N SER A 211 23.00 -10.06 3.59
CA SER A 211 21.85 -10.19 2.69
C SER A 211 21.77 -11.53 1.94
N PHE A 212 22.75 -12.44 2.14
CA PHE A 212 22.79 -13.72 1.44
C PHE A 212 21.55 -14.57 1.70
N LYS A 213 21.02 -15.18 0.64
CA LYS A 213 19.98 -16.21 0.72
C LYS A 213 20.40 -17.38 -0.15
N ALA A 214 20.52 -18.57 0.45
CA ALA A 214 20.65 -19.81 -0.31
C ALA A 214 19.32 -20.08 -1.02
N ASP A 215 19.39 -20.40 -2.32
CA ASP A 215 18.23 -20.81 -3.12
C ASP A 215 17.62 -22.13 -2.64
#